data_AF-A0A5Q2THS0-F1
#
_entry.id   AF-A0A5Q2THS0-F1
#
_cell.length_a   1.000
_cell.length_b   1.000
_cell.length_c   1.000
_cell.angle_alpha   90.00
_cell.angle_beta   90.00
_cell.angle_gamma   90.00
#
_symmetry.space_group_name_H-M   'P 1'
#
loop_
_entity.id
_entity.type
_entity.pdbx_description
1 polymer ?
#
loop_
_entity_poly.entity_id
_entity_poly.type
_entity_poly.pdbx_seq_one_letter_code
_entity_poly.pdbx_strand_id
1 'polypeptide(L)' 'MIVGSVVGNILNLAFNPNKQMKTIVSDLTYVRVHHTLHYICLIIDLYNREIIVTVLDPINWHPL' A
#
# COMPACT_ATOMS: atom_id res chain seq x y z
N MET A 1 0.50 -9.35 -13.67
CA MET A 1 1.10 -8.11 -14.20
C MET A 1 0.44 -6.94 -13.49
N ILE A 2 1.14 -6.29 -12.56
CA ILE A 2 0.66 -5.03 -11.98
C ILE A 2 0.92 -3.97 -13.05
N VAL A 3 -0.14 -3.47 -13.68
CA VAL A 3 -0.03 -2.36 -14.64
C VAL A 3 -0.12 -1.09 -13.81
N GLY A 4 1.03 -0.54 -13.44
CA GLY A 4 1.11 0.80 -12.88
C GLY A 4 1.08 1.82 -14.03
N SER A 5 0.18 2.80 -13.96
CA SER A 5 0.28 3.99 -14.81
C SER A 5 1.46 4.83 -14.32
N VAL A 6 2.40 5.20 -15.21
CA VAL A 6 3.44 6.16 -14.88
C VAL A 6 2.78 7.54 -14.81
N VAL A 7 2.27 7.88 -13.64
CA VAL A 7 1.83 9.23 -13.31
C VAL A 7 3.08 10.02 -12.94
N GLY A 8 3.30 11.17 -13.58
CA GLY A 8 4.37 12.09 -13.17
C GLY A 8 4.24 12.43 -11.68
N ASN A 9 5.31 12.89 -11.03
CA ASN A 9 5.24 13.37 -9.64
C ASN A 9 4.46 14.71 -9.57
N ILE A 10 3.15 14.70 -9.85
CA ILE A 10 2.28 15.88 -9.91
C ILE A 10 2.20 16.54 -8.53
N LEU A 11 2.24 15.73 -7.47
CA LEU A 11 2.21 16.20 -6.09
C LEU A 11 3.56 16.76 -5.60
N ASN A 12 4.64 16.57 -6.37
CA ASN A 12 6.00 16.98 -6.02
C ASN A 12 6.42 16.53 -4.61
N LEU A 13 6.18 15.26 -4.29
CA LEU A 13 6.41 14.69 -2.96
C LEU A 13 7.89 14.39 -2.71
N ALA A 14 8.67 15.44 -2.42
CA ALA A 14 10.04 15.31 -1.94
C ALA A 14 10.05 15.20 -0.40
N PHE A 15 9.96 13.97 0.11
CA PHE A 15 10.03 13.73 1.55
C PHE A 15 11.49 13.57 2.02
N ASN A 16 11.86 14.29 3.08
CA ASN A 16 13.13 14.11 3.79
C ASN A 16 12.84 13.88 5.29
N PRO A 17 12.36 12.68 5.66
CA PRO A 17 12.01 12.37 7.03
C PRO A 17 13.28 12.30 7.90
N ASN A 18 13.26 13.02 9.03
CA ASN A 18 14.39 13.12 9.95
C ASN A 18 14.08 12.58 11.37
N LYS A 19 12.91 11.94 11.52
CA LYS A 19 12.44 11.34 12.76
C LYS A 19 11.43 10.24 12.45
N GLN A 20 11.42 9.18 13.26
CA GLN A 20 10.42 8.11 13.20
C GLN A 20 9.00 8.67 13.33
N MET A 21 8.05 8.05 12.63
CA MET A 21 6.63 8.40 12.55
C MET A 21 6.32 9.80 12.02
N LYS A 22 7.30 10.52 11.46
CA LYS A 22 7.12 11.89 10.95
C LYS A 22 6.44 11.91 9.57
N THR A 23 6.75 10.93 8.73
CA THR A 23 6.18 10.82 7.40
C THR A 23 5.83 9.38 7.14
N ILE A 24 4.53 9.11 7.18
CA ILE A 24 3.95 7.79 6.92
C ILE A 24 3.23 7.89 5.59
N VAL A 25 3.54 6.95 4.70
CA VAL A 25 2.86 6.84 3.40
C VAL A 25 2.07 5.56 3.42
N SER A 26 0.82 5.62 2.96
CA SER A 26 0.01 4.45 2.70
C SER A 26 -0.45 4.41 1.26
N ASP A 27 -0.60 3.19 0.73
CA ASP A 27 -1.22 2.95 -0.56
C ASP A 27 -2.13 1.73 -0.48
N LEU A 28 -3.22 1.76 -1.25
CA LEU A 28 -4.16 0.66 -1.37
C LEU A 28 -4.09 0.13 -2.79
N THR A 29 -3.58 -1.08 -2.93
CA THR A 29 -3.54 -1.78 -4.21
C THR A 29 -4.38 -3.04 -4.16
N TYR A 30 -4.70 -3.60 -5.32
CA TYR A 30 -5.33 -4.91 -5.41
C TYR A 30 -4.50 -5.84 -6.28
N VAL A 31 -4.45 -7.10 -5.90
CA VAL A 31 -3.84 -8.16 -6.69
C VAL A 31 -4.90 -9.20 -7.03
N ARG A 32 -4.95 -9.61 -8.29
CA ARG A 32 -5.82 -10.70 -8.73
C ARG A 32 -5.08 -12.02 -8.59
N VAL A 33 -5.60 -12.92 -7.76
CA VAL A 33 -5.13 -14.31 -7.62
C VAL A 33 -6.27 -15.21 -8.07
N HIS A 34 -6.04 -16.02 -9.10
CA HIS A 34 -7.09 -16.75 -9.81
C HIS A 34 -8.26 -15.82 -10.24
N HIS A 35 -9.45 -16.08 -9.71
CA HIS A 35 -10.68 -15.32 -10.01
C HIS A 35 -11.05 -14.31 -8.91
N THR A 36 -10.18 -14.12 -7.91
CA THR A 36 -10.46 -13.28 -6.72
C THR A 36 -9.53 -12.06 -6.69
N LEU A 37 -10.06 -10.93 -6.22
CA LEU A 37 -9.30 -9.70 -5.97
C LEU A 37 -8.96 -9.60 -4.49
N HIS A 38 -7.68 -9.54 -4.15
CA HIS A 38 -7.23 -9.31 -2.79
C HIS A 38 -6.76 -7.88 -2.66
N TYR A 39 -7.28 -7.15 -1.66
CA TYR A 39 -6.84 -5.79 -1.39
C TYR A 39 -5.66 -5.84 -0.42
N ILE A 40 -4.62 -5.11 -0.75
CA ILE A 40 -3.41 -4.97 0.05
C ILE A 40 -3.29 -3.51 0.42
N CYS A 41 -3.35 -3.23 1.73
CA CYS A 41 -3.00 -1.93 2.27
C CYS A 41 -1.56 -1.99 2.76
N LEU A 42 -0.71 -1.13 2.19
CA LEU A 42 0.68 -0.97 2.56
C LEU A 42 0.83 0.32 3.34
N ILE A 43 1.48 0.28 4.50
CA ILE A 43 1.80 1.45 5.31
C ILE A 43 3.30 1.43 5.58
N ILE A 44 4.00 2.51 5.25
CA ILE A 44 5.46 2.63 5.40
C ILE A 44 5.79 3.88 6.19
N ASP A 45 6.59 3.74 7.25
CA ASP A 45 7.33 4.86 7.83
C ASP A 45 8.58 5.12 7.00
N LEU A 46 8.66 6.29 6.36
CA LEU A 46 9.76 6.63 5.46
C LEU A 46 11.09 6.88 6.18
N TYR A 47 11.10 7.06 7.51
CA TYR A 47 12.33 7.26 8.27
C TYR A 47 13.10 5.95 8.49
N ASN A 48 12.45 4.98 9.15
CA ASN A 48 13.07 3.70 9.51
C ASN A 48 12.79 2.60 8.47
N ARG A 49 12.00 2.88 7.42
CA ARG A 49 11.54 1.92 6.40
C ARG A 49 10.80 0.73 7.02
N GLU A 50 10.14 0.94 8.15
CA GLU A 50 9.24 -0.05 8.75
C GLU A 50 7.98 -0.17 7.91
N ILE A 51 7.54 -1.41 7.69
CA ILE A 51 6.43 -1.74 6.78
C ILE A 51 5.37 -2.52 7.56
N ILE A 52 4.13 -2.04 7.49
CA ILE A 52 2.94 -2.74 7.95
C ILE A 52 2.09 -3.06 6.73
N VAL A 53 1.68 -4.33 6.60
CA VAL A 53 0.83 -4.80 5.50
C VAL A 53 -0.42 -5.43 6.08
N THR A 54 -1.58 -5.02 5.58
CA THR A 54 -2.83 -5.72 5.82
C THR A 54 -3.39 -6.24 4.50
N VAL A 55 -3.95 -7.45 4.56
CA VAL A 55 -4.55 -8.13 3.40
C VAL A 55 -6.03 -8.37 3.71
N LEU A 56 -6.89 -7.93 2.82
CA LEU A 56 -8.32 -8.24 2.86
C LEU A 56 -8.60 -9.27 1.77
N ASP A 57 -8.90 -10.50 2.18
CA ASP A 57 -9.30 -11.59 1.29
C ASP A 57 -10.82 -11.71 1.25
N PRO A 58 -11.50 -11.38 0.12
CA PRO A 58 -12.95 -11.45 -0.01
C PRO A 58 -13.55 -12.81 0.36
N ILE A 59 -12.80 -13.90 0.15
CA ILE A 59 -13.30 -15.27 0.35
C ILE A 59 -13.58 -15.55 1.83
N ASN A 60 -12.85 -14.93 2.75
CA ASN A 60 -13.00 -15.13 4.20
C ASN A 60 -14.00 -14.16 4.85
N TRP A 61 -14.64 -13.27 4.07
CA TRP A 61 -15.68 -12.35 4.55
C TRP A 61 -17.09 -12.94 4.50
N HIS A 62 -17.27 -14.19 4.06
CA HIS A 62 -18.50 -14.91 4.32
C HIS A 62 -18.49 -15.36 5.79
N PRO A 63 -19.33 -14.77 6.66
CA PRO A 63 -19.53 -15.35 7.98
C PRO A 63 -20.25 -16.68 7.76
N LEU A 64 -19.68 -17.76 8.30
CA LEU A 64 -20.51 -18.89 8.70
C LEU A 64 -21.49 -18.42 9.78
#